data_AF-A0A963MEW3-F1
#
_entry.id   AF-A0A963MEW3-F1
#
_cell.length_a   1.000
_cell.length_b   1.000
_cell.length_c   1.000
_cell.angle_alpha   90.00
_cell.angle_beta   90.00
_cell.angle_gamma   90.00
#
_symmetry.space_group_name_H-M   'P 1'
#
loop_
_entity.id
_entity.type
_entity.pdbx_description
1 polymer ?
#
loop_
_entity_poly.entity_id
_entity_poly.type
_entity_poly.pdbx_seq_one_letter_code
_entity_poly.pdbx_strand_id
1 'polypeptide(L)'
;MPIEMIEDEGFNLGTQIKVIGVGGGGGNAVEHMIACEVGGVEFICANTDAQALTRSAAHKTIQLGVTGLGAGSKPDKGRDAAEQAIDEIRASIEGAHMLFITAG
;
A
#
# COMPACT_ATOMS: atom_id res chain seq x y z
N MET A 1 -3.92 15.85 -46.36
CA MET A 1 -3.54 14.87 -45.32
C MET A 1 -4.18 15.34 -44.03
N PRO A 2 -5.05 14.55 -43.40
CA PRO A 2 -5.51 14.88 -42.06
C PRO A 2 -4.33 14.77 -41.10
N ILE A 3 -4.30 15.64 -40.10
CA ILE A 3 -3.33 15.58 -39.01
C ILE A 3 -3.69 14.33 -38.19
N GLU A 4 -2.82 13.32 -38.22
CA GLU A 4 -2.88 12.24 -37.25
C GLU A 4 -2.39 12.78 -35.92
N MET A 5 -3.31 12.82 -34.95
CA MET A 5 -2.97 13.02 -33.55
C MET A 5 -2.19 11.78 -33.11
N ILE A 6 -0.87 11.90 -33.03
CA ILE A 6 -0.06 10.92 -32.30
C ILE A 6 -0.45 11.12 -30.84
N GLU A 7 -1.27 10.20 -30.32
CA GLU A 7 -1.41 10.03 -28.88
C GLU A 7 -0.01 9.70 -28.37
N ASP A 8 0.61 10.66 -27.69
CA ASP A 8 1.93 10.51 -27.12
C ASP A 8 1.83 9.46 -26.01
N GLU A 9 2.06 8.19 -26.35
CA GLU A 9 2.18 7.05 -25.42
C GLU A 9 3.40 7.17 -24.49
N GLY A 10 3.99 8.36 -24.35
CA GLY A 10 5.19 8.64 -23.56
C GLY A 10 5.02 8.60 -22.04
N PHE A 11 3.81 8.42 -21.50
CA PHE A 11 3.58 8.40 -20.05
C PHE A 11 3.50 6.99 -19.43
N ASN A 12 4.12 5.97 -20.04
CA ASN A 12 4.24 4.63 -19.47
C ASN A 12 5.65 4.03 -19.64
N LEU A 13 6.67 4.74 -19.18
CA LEU A 13 8.07 4.28 -19.15
C LEU A 13 8.39 3.22 -18.08
N GLY A 14 7.44 2.33 -17.73
CA GLY A 14 7.71 1.17 -16.87
C GLY A 14 8.05 1.50 -15.40
N THR A 15 7.74 2.71 -14.93
CA THR A 15 7.97 3.09 -13.53
C THR A 15 6.93 2.42 -12.63
N GLN A 16 7.33 1.33 -11.97
CA GLN A 16 6.55 0.69 -10.91
C GLN A 16 6.44 1.60 -9.68
N ILE A 17 5.25 2.16 -9.45
CA ILE A 17 4.91 2.93 -8.26
C ILE A 17 4.10 2.04 -7.32
N LYS A 18 4.46 2.05 -6.03
CA LYS A 18 3.70 1.36 -4.99
C LYS A 18 3.29 2.34 -3.89
N VAL A 19 2.11 2.13 -3.32
CA VAL A 19 1.63 2.87 -2.15
C VAL A 19 1.35 1.85 -1.05
N ILE A 20 1.99 2.03 0.11
CA ILE A 20 1.74 1.23 1.31
C ILE A 20 1.02 2.07 2.36
N GLY A 21 -0.19 1.65 2.71
CA GLY A 21 -0.98 2.19 3.82
C GLY A 21 -0.70 1.44 5.10
N VAL A 22 -0.18 2.13 6.12
CA VAL A 22 0.18 1.54 7.41
C VAL A 22 -0.85 1.92 8.47
N GLY A 23 -1.38 0.92 9.18
CA GLY A 23 -2.37 1.10 10.23
C GLY A 23 -3.77 1.43 9.69
N GLY A 24 -4.67 1.83 10.59
CA GLY A 24 -6.06 2.15 10.22
C GLY A 24 -6.18 3.42 9.37
N GLY A 25 -5.48 4.49 9.74
CA GLY A 25 -5.48 5.76 8.99
C GLY A 25 -4.88 5.60 7.59
N GLY A 26 -3.72 4.95 7.51
CA GLY A 26 -3.06 4.65 6.23
C GLY A 26 -3.91 3.73 5.34
N GLY A 27 -4.53 2.69 5.91
CA GLY A 27 -5.43 1.80 5.18
C GLY A 27 -6.66 2.53 4.62
N ASN A 28 -7.27 3.42 5.40
CA ASN A 28 -8.39 4.24 4.92
C ASN A 28 -7.98 5.20 3.78
N ALA A 29 -6.77 5.74 3.84
CA ALA A 29 -6.25 6.59 2.76
C ALA A 29 -6.04 5.79 1.47
N VAL A 30 -5.50 4.57 1.58
CA VAL A 30 -5.37 3.66 0.43
C VAL A 30 -6.74 3.31 -0.15
N GLU A 31 -7.71 2.97 0.70
CA GLU A 31 -9.08 2.67 0.26
C GLU A 31 -9.70 3.85 -0.51
N HIS A 32 -9.47 5.07 -0.04
CA HIS A 32 -9.90 6.28 -0.74
C HIS A 32 -9.23 6.44 -2.11
N MET A 33 -7.91 6.20 -2.21
CA MET A 33 -7.20 6.26 -3.49
C MET A 33 -7.72 5.22 -4.49
N ILE A 34 -8.04 4.01 -4.02
CA ILE A 34 -8.65 2.95 -4.83
C ILE A 34 -10.04 3.37 -5.31
N ALA A 35 -10.87 3.92 -4.42
CA ALA A 35 -12.20 4.41 -4.76
C ALA A 35 -12.19 5.60 -5.73
N CYS A 36 -11.12 6.40 -5.73
CA CYS A 36 -10.88 7.47 -6.70
C CYS A 36 -10.23 6.98 -8.01
N GLU A 37 -10.09 5.67 -8.20
CA GLU A 37 -9.55 5.04 -9.42
C GLU A 37 -8.14 5.55 -9.78
N VAL A 38 -7.29 5.79 -8.78
CA VAL A 38 -5.90 6.18 -9.01
C VAL A 38 -5.14 5.06 -9.72
N GLY A 39 -4.89 5.25 -11.02
CA GLY A 39 -4.22 4.28 -11.89
C GLY A 39 -2.70 4.31 -11.80
N GLY A 40 -2.06 3.22 -12.26
CA GLY A 40 -0.60 3.12 -12.36
C GLY A 40 0.12 2.85 -11.04
N VAL A 41 -0.60 2.43 -9.99
CA VAL A 41 -0.07 2.24 -8.64
C VAL A 41 -0.47 0.87 -8.07
N GLU A 42 0.49 0.16 -7.48
CA GLU A 42 0.21 -1.03 -6.67
C GLU A 42 -0.07 -0.62 -5.21
N PHE A 43 -1.33 -0.72 -4.81
CA PHE A 43 -1.75 -0.52 -3.41
C PHE A 43 -1.47 -1.72 -2.50
N ILE A 44 -0.87 -1.44 -1.35
CA ILE A 44 -0.53 -2.39 -0.29
C ILE A 44 -1.09 -1.85 1.03
N CYS A 45 -1.68 -2.71 1.85
CA CYS A 45 -2.14 -2.37 3.21
C CYS A 45 -1.41 -3.20 4.26
N ALA A 46 -0.78 -2.55 5.24
CA ALA A 46 -0.11 -3.21 6.36
C ALA A 46 -0.75 -2.77 7.67
N ASN A 47 -1.31 -3.70 8.44
CA ASN A 47 -2.02 -3.36 9.68
C ASN A 47 -1.87 -4.45 10.74
N THR A 48 -1.94 -4.04 12.00
CA THR A 48 -1.95 -4.96 13.15
C THR A 48 -3.33 -5.51 13.46
N ASP A 49 -4.38 -4.86 12.97
CA ASP A 49 -5.76 -5.31 13.08
C ASP A 49 -6.16 -6.17 11.87
N ALA A 50 -6.41 -7.46 12.12
CA ALA A 50 -6.77 -8.43 11.08
C ALA A 50 -8.17 -8.16 10.48
N GLN A 51 -9.09 -7.59 11.27
CA GLN A 51 -10.43 -7.24 10.79
C GLN A 51 -10.36 -6.10 9.79
N ALA A 52 -9.47 -5.13 10.04
CA ALA A 52 -9.23 -4.04 9.11
C ALA A 52 -8.64 -4.55 7.78
N LEU A 53 -7.67 -5.46 7.82
CA LEU A 53 -7.08 -6.05 6.61
C LEU A 53 -8.08 -6.86 5.79
N THR A 54 -8.95 -7.62 6.46
CA THR A 54 -9.99 -8.44 5.78
C THR A 54 -10.96 -7.58 4.97
N ARG A 55 -11.12 -6.30 5.33
CA ARG A 55 -12.00 -5.35 4.66
C ARG A 55 -11.32 -4.51 3.58
N SER A 56 -9.99 -4.59 3.46
CA SER A 56 -9.24 -3.74 2.54
C SER A 56 -9.41 -4.18 1.08
N ALA A 57 -9.58 -3.22 0.17
CA ALA A 57 -9.58 -3.46 -1.27
C ALA A 57 -8.18 -3.42 -1.90
N ALA A 58 -7.12 -3.28 -1.10
CA ALA A 58 -5.74 -3.22 -1.59
C ALA A 58 -5.32 -4.53 -2.29
N HIS A 59 -4.45 -4.42 -3.29
CA HIS A 59 -3.95 -5.57 -4.06
C HIS A 59 -3.18 -6.58 -3.20
N LYS A 60 -2.47 -6.07 -2.19
CA LYS A 60 -1.76 -6.88 -1.19
C LYS A 60 -2.06 -6.39 0.21
N THR A 61 -2.17 -7.33 1.13
CA THR A 61 -2.32 -7.06 2.56
C THR A 61 -1.21 -7.75 3.34
N ILE A 62 -0.72 -7.09 4.39
CA ILE A 62 0.36 -7.55 5.25
C ILE A 62 -0.13 -7.49 6.70
N GLN A 63 -0.21 -8.65 7.33
CA GLN A 63 -0.59 -8.76 8.74
C GLN A 63 0.63 -8.45 9.61
N LEU A 64 0.58 -7.33 10.32
CA LEU A 64 1.61 -6.96 11.29
C LEU A 64 1.30 -7.60 12.65
N GLY A 65 2.20 -8.44 13.14
CA GLY A 65 2.04 -9.12 14.42
C GLY A 65 0.99 -10.24 14.42
N VAL A 66 1.03 -11.06 15.47
CA VAL A 66 0.38 -12.38 15.50
C VAL A 66 -1.06 -12.41 16.04
N THR A 67 -1.47 -11.43 16.85
CA THR A 67 -2.77 -11.50 17.54
C THR A 67 -3.94 -11.01 16.71
N GLY A 68 -3.69 -10.14 15.71
CA GLY A 68 -4.74 -9.54 14.89
C GLY A 68 -5.64 -8.54 15.64
N LEU A 69 -5.31 -8.15 16.87
CA LEU A 69 -6.12 -7.26 17.72
C LEU A 69 -5.71 -5.78 17.66
N GLY A 70 -4.73 -5.45 16.83
CA GLY A 70 -4.17 -4.11 16.77
C GLY A 70 -3.07 -3.82 17.81
N ALA A 71 -2.33 -2.73 17.60
CA ALA A 71 -1.27 -2.28 18.51
C ALA A 71 -1.81 -1.61 19.81
N GLY A 72 -3.11 -1.32 19.88
CA GLY A 72 -3.75 -0.70 21.05
C GLY A 72 -3.23 0.71 21.34
N SER A 73 -2.99 1.51 20.29
CA SER A 73 -2.39 2.85 20.36
C SER A 73 -1.00 2.91 21.01
N LYS A 74 -0.27 1.79 21.01
CA LYS A 74 1.12 1.72 21.50
C LYS A 74 2.09 1.67 20.32
N PRO A 75 2.84 2.75 20.02
CA PRO A 75 3.77 2.79 18.90
C PRO A 75 4.84 1.69 18.96
N ASP A 76 5.37 1.38 20.15
CA ASP A 76 6.37 0.33 20.32
C ASP A 76 5.87 -1.04 19.86
N LYS A 77 4.61 -1.39 20.17
CA LYS A 77 4.01 -2.64 19.68
C LYS A 77 3.88 -2.68 18.17
N GLY A 78 3.59 -1.53 17.54
CA GLY A 78 3.54 -1.41 16.08
C GLY A 78 4.92 -1.59 15.46
N ARG A 79 5.97 -1.00 16.05
CA ARG A 79 7.36 -1.19 15.63
C ARG A 79 7.75 -2.65 15.72
N ASP A 80 7.57 -3.29 16.87
CA ASP A 80 7.95 -4.69 17.08
C ASP A 80 7.23 -5.62 16.08
N ALA A 81 5.95 -5.36 15.81
CA ALA A 81 5.17 -6.10 14.82
C ALA A 81 5.68 -5.91 13.38
N ALA A 82 6.13 -4.70 13.03
CA ALA A 82 6.71 -4.41 11.72
C ALA A 82 8.11 -5.03 11.55
N GLU A 83 8.93 -5.03 12.61
CA GLU A 83 10.25 -5.68 12.62
C GLU A 83 10.13 -7.20 12.43
N GLN A 84 9.10 -7.82 13.01
CA GLN A 84 8.81 -9.24 12.81
C GLN A 84 8.36 -9.57 11.38
N ALA A 85 7.70 -8.62 10.70
CA ALA A 85 7.20 -8.78 9.33
C ALA A 85 8.15 -8.22 8.27
N ILE A 86 9.42 -7.97 8.62
CA ILE A 86 10.36 -7.24 7.75
C ILE A 86 10.56 -7.89 6.37
N ASP A 87 10.61 -9.21 6.32
CA ASP A 87 10.83 -9.95 5.07
C ASP A 87 9.60 -9.91 4.16
N GLU A 88 8.40 -9.97 4.75
CA GLU A 88 7.13 -9.83 4.02
C GLU A 88 6.96 -8.40 3.49
N ILE A 89 7.28 -7.39 4.31
CA ILE A 89 7.30 -5.99 3.88
C ILE A 89 8.26 -5.81 2.71
N ARG A 90 9.49 -6.32 2.81
CA ARG A 90 10.49 -6.25 1.71
C ARG A 90 9.99 -6.90 0.43
N ALA A 91 9.44 -8.11 0.52
CA ALA A 91 8.89 -8.81 -0.66
C ALA A 91 7.71 -8.05 -1.29
N SER A 92 6.89 -7.39 -0.48
CA SER A 92 5.75 -6.61 -0.99
C SER A 92 6.18 -5.38 -1.81
N ILE A 93 7.26 -4.70 -1.38
CA ILE A 93 7.76 -3.48 -2.00
C ILE A 93 8.84 -3.71 -3.06
N GLU A 94 9.27 -4.96 -3.25
CA GLU A 94 10.27 -5.32 -4.25
C GLU A 94 9.85 -4.88 -5.67
N GLY A 95 10.80 -4.37 -6.44
CA GLY A 95 10.58 -3.84 -7.79
C GLY A 95 10.01 -2.41 -7.84
N ALA A 96 9.64 -1.81 -6.70
CA ALA A 96 9.18 -0.42 -6.66
C ALA A 96 10.32 0.55 -7.00
N HIS A 97 10.11 1.37 -8.02
CA HIS A 97 10.99 2.52 -8.31
C HIS A 97 10.64 3.70 -7.39
N MET A 98 9.38 3.79 -7.00
CA MET A 98 8.87 4.81 -6.07
C MET A 98 7.90 4.15 -5.10
N LEU A 99 8.12 4.37 -3.81
CA LEU A 99 7.28 3.88 -2.72
C LEU A 99 6.73 5.07 -1.93
N PHE A 100 5.41 5.16 -1.86
CA PHE A 100 4.72 6.10 -0.97
C PHE A 100 4.26 5.37 0.28
N ILE A 101 4.56 5.93 1.44
CA ILE A 101 4.10 5.42 2.73
C ILE A 101 3.07 6.40 3.27
N THR A 102 1.85 5.93 3.50
CA THR A 102 0.78 6.71 4.14
C THR A 102 0.40 6.06 5.47
N ALA A 103 0.32 6.87 6.52
CA ALA A 103 0.00 6.43 7.87
C ALA A 103 -0.73 7.56 8.62
N GLY A 104 -1.50 7.20 9.64
CA GLY A 104 -2.25 8.12 10.49
C GLY A 104 -2.56 7.52 11.84
#